data_AF-A0A432WNQ8-F1
#
_entry.id   AF-A0A432WNQ8-F1
#
_cell.length_a   1.000
_cell.length_b   1.000
_cell.length_c   1.000
_cell.angle_alpha   90.00
_cell.angle_beta   90.00
_cell.angle_gamma   90.00
#
_symmetry.space_group_name_H-M   'P 1'
#
loop_
_entity.id
_entity.type
_entity.pdbx_description
1 polymer ?
#
loop_
_entity_poly.entity_id
_entity_poly.type
_entity_poly.pdbx_seq_one_letter_code
_entity_poly.pdbx_strand_id
1 'polypeptide(L)'
;MRFVVMCVVALALMGCEFRRIGGPEFVVSSIVAGEGELSPRSASVRDGTRAEFEASPANGWVLESVTGCNGTLTGNQYVTGRIRNDCTIRVTFVEASGWSSVTLVLPDGTVVREVRL
;
A
#
# COMPACT_ATOMS: atom_id res chain seq x y z
N MET A 1 27.95 34.44 18.40
CA MET A 1 28.00 33.09 19.03
C MET A 1 27.62 33.08 20.52
N ARG A 2 26.74 33.98 21.00
CA ARG A 2 26.21 33.99 22.38
C ARG A 2 24.69 33.75 22.48
N PHE A 3 24.04 33.41 21.34
CA PHE A 3 22.58 33.23 21.28
C PHE A 3 22.13 31.76 21.32
N VAL A 4 23.00 30.80 20.97
CA VAL A 4 22.63 29.36 20.93
C VAL A 4 22.60 28.73 22.34
N VAL A 5 23.42 29.22 23.27
CA VAL A 5 23.60 28.60 24.60
C VAL A 5 22.48 28.95 25.59
N MET A 6 21.73 30.06 25.40
CA MET A 6 20.63 30.44 26.29
C MET A 6 19.31 29.68 26.04
N CYS A 7 19.12 29.07 24.87
CA CYS A 7 17.93 28.23 24.60
C CYS A 7 18.00 26.86 25.31
N VAL A 8 19.21 26.35 25.55
CA VAL A 8 19.40 25.00 26.11
C VAL A 8 19.10 24.96 27.62
N VAL A 9 19.32 26.07 28.34
CA VAL A 9 19.13 26.12 29.80
C VAL A 9 17.68 26.45 30.20
N ALA A 10 16.89 27.07 29.33
CA ALA A 10 15.48 27.42 29.62
C ALA A 10 14.47 26.29 29.33
N LEU A 11 14.82 25.29 28.50
CA LEU A 11 13.92 24.18 28.14
C LEU A 11 13.91 23.03 29.16
N ALA A 12 14.75 23.08 30.20
CA ALA A 12 14.79 22.05 31.25
C ALA A 12 13.78 22.28 32.41
N LEU A 13 13.03 23.39 32.41
CA LEU A 13 12.02 23.72 33.44
C LEU A 13 10.60 23.90 32.92
N MET A 14 10.38 23.91 31.60
CA MET A 14 9.04 23.69 31.07
C MET A 14 8.85 22.18 31.10
N GLY A 15 8.05 21.66 32.04
CA GLY A 15 7.65 20.26 32.01
C GLY A 15 7.30 19.91 30.57
N CYS A 16 7.99 18.92 30.01
CA CYS A 16 7.59 18.37 28.75
C CYS A 16 6.26 17.67 29.06
N GLU A 17 5.17 18.43 29.08
CA GLU A 17 3.93 17.93 28.54
C GLU A 17 4.23 17.70 27.06
N PHE A 18 4.95 16.61 26.80
CA PHE A 18 4.69 15.75 25.66
C PHE A 18 3.25 15.29 25.86
N ARG A 19 2.33 16.25 25.68
CA ARG A 19 0.93 16.04 25.42
C ARG A 19 0.96 14.84 24.51
N ARG A 20 0.30 13.74 24.88
CA ARG A 20 0.27 12.54 24.06
C ARG A 20 -0.37 12.94 22.72
N ILE A 21 0.39 13.54 21.80
CA ILE A 21 0.01 13.97 20.45
C ILE A 21 0.18 12.71 19.62
N GLY A 22 -0.62 11.72 19.94
CA GLY A 22 -0.51 10.39 19.43
C GLY A 22 -1.73 9.67 19.93
N GLY A 23 -2.80 9.75 19.14
CA GLY A 23 -3.88 8.77 19.25
C GLY A 23 -3.33 7.37 19.04
N PRO A 24 -4.18 6.34 19.14
CA PRO A 24 -3.73 4.98 18.87
C PRO A 24 -3.09 4.91 17.49
N GLU A 25 -1.97 4.19 17.42
CA GLU A 25 -1.29 3.87 16.18
C GLU A 25 -1.70 2.46 15.78
N PHE A 26 -1.94 2.29 14.49
CA PHE A 26 -2.36 1.02 13.92
C PHE A 26 -1.37 0.57 12.87
N VAL A 27 -1.16 -0.74 12.84
CA VAL A 27 -0.27 -1.38 11.89
C VAL A 27 -1.09 -1.87 10.72
N VAL A 28 -0.70 -1.39 9.54
CA VAL A 28 -1.15 -1.91 8.26
C VAL A 28 -0.11 -2.92 7.80
N SER A 29 -0.48 -4.18 7.77
CA SER A 29 0.36 -5.25 7.20
C SER A 29 -0.05 -5.55 5.77
N SER A 30 0.84 -6.15 4.98
CA SER A 30 0.50 -6.66 3.67
C SER A 30 0.87 -8.13 3.53
N ILE A 31 0.05 -8.84 2.76
CA ILE A 31 0.30 -10.20 2.33
C ILE A 31 0.28 -10.18 0.81
N VAL A 32 1.37 -10.67 0.22
CA VAL A 32 1.56 -10.76 -1.22
C VAL A 32 1.40 -12.22 -1.63
N ALA A 33 0.57 -12.46 -2.64
CA ALA A 33 0.46 -13.73 -3.34
C ALA A 33 1.00 -13.56 -4.77
N GLY A 34 1.81 -14.52 -5.24
CA GLY A 34 2.52 -14.42 -6.52
C GLY A 34 3.85 -13.69 -6.43
N GLU A 35 4.48 -13.46 -7.59
CA GLU A 35 5.77 -12.77 -7.66
C GLU A 35 5.60 -11.27 -7.91
N GLY A 36 5.92 -10.51 -6.88
CA GLY A 36 5.90 -9.05 -6.89
C GLY A 36 6.16 -8.53 -5.48
N GLU A 37 6.16 -7.22 -5.35
CA GLU A 37 6.42 -6.54 -4.09
C GLU A 37 5.39 -5.44 -3.84
N LEU A 38 5.01 -5.27 -2.57
CA LEU A 38 4.31 -4.10 -2.10
C LEU A 38 5.24 -3.31 -1.17
N SER A 39 5.51 -2.05 -1.52
CA SER A 39 6.39 -1.18 -0.74
C SER A 39 5.61 0.00 -0.16
N PRO A 40 5.69 0.25 1.15
CA PRO A 40 6.32 -0.60 2.17
C PRO A 40 5.52 -1.89 2.44
N ARG A 41 6.15 -2.97 2.93
CA ARG A 41 5.40 -4.21 3.28
C ARG A 41 4.49 -4.04 4.50
N SER A 42 4.81 -3.09 5.36
CA SER A 42 4.01 -2.71 6.51
C SER A 42 4.19 -1.24 6.79
N ALA A 43 3.12 -0.56 7.16
CA ALA A 43 3.16 0.85 7.55
C ALA A 43 2.46 1.02 8.90
N SER A 44 3.04 1.85 9.75
CA SER A 44 2.45 2.23 11.02
C SER A 44 1.85 3.63 10.86
N VAL A 45 0.56 3.77 11.14
CA VAL A 45 -0.19 4.99 10.88
C VAL A 45 -1.07 5.38 12.06
N ARG A 46 -1.25 6.69 12.24
CA ARG A 46 -2.09 7.22 13.32
C ARG A 46 -3.56 7.01 13.02
N ASP A 47 -4.38 6.91 14.06
CA ASP A 47 -5.83 6.89 13.93
C ASP A 47 -6.35 7.98 12.97
N GLY A 48 -7.23 7.54 12.07
CA GLY A 48 -7.90 8.41 11.11
C GLY A 48 -7.04 8.84 9.91
N THR A 49 -5.77 8.44 9.84
CA THR A 49 -4.87 8.70 8.71
C THR A 49 -4.91 7.58 7.67
N ARG A 50 -4.25 7.79 6.53
CA ARG A 50 -4.18 6.85 5.40
C ARG A 50 -2.73 6.47 5.17
N ALA A 51 -2.51 5.27 4.68
CA ALA A 51 -1.22 4.79 4.21
C ALA A 51 -1.22 4.67 2.68
N GLU A 52 -0.07 4.87 2.08
CA GLU A 52 0.15 4.71 0.65
C GLU A 52 1.14 3.56 0.43
N PHE A 53 0.84 2.76 -0.58
CA PHE A 53 1.60 1.58 -0.95
C PHE A 53 1.79 1.56 -2.45
N GLU A 54 2.96 1.13 -2.89
CA GLU A 54 3.29 0.95 -4.30
C GLU A 54 3.42 -0.54 -4.60
N ALA A 55 2.65 -1.02 -5.57
CA ALA A 55 2.66 -2.40 -6.02
C ALA A 55 3.55 -2.54 -7.26
N SER A 56 4.66 -3.25 -7.09
CA SER A 56 5.67 -3.49 -8.11
C SER A 56 5.65 -4.97 -8.51
N PRO A 57 4.97 -5.33 -9.62
CA PRO A 57 4.98 -6.71 -10.11
C PRO A 57 6.39 -7.14 -10.56
N ALA A 58 6.72 -8.42 -10.40
CA ALA A 58 7.96 -8.98 -10.93
C ALA A 58 7.91 -9.08 -12.47
N ASN A 59 9.06 -9.35 -13.10
CA ASN A 59 9.11 -9.52 -14.55
C ASN A 59 8.26 -10.71 -15.00
N GLY A 60 7.38 -10.50 -15.97
CA GLY A 60 6.43 -11.53 -16.42
C GLY A 60 5.22 -11.71 -15.51
N TRP A 61 5.00 -10.84 -14.53
CA TRP A 61 3.82 -10.82 -13.66
C TRP A 61 3.05 -9.51 -13.82
N VAL A 62 1.75 -9.56 -13.54
CA VAL A 62 0.86 -8.41 -13.54
C VAL A 62 0.10 -8.35 -12.22
N LEU A 63 -0.24 -7.13 -11.81
CA LEU A 63 -1.09 -6.92 -10.64
C LEU A 63 -2.52 -7.30 -11.00
N GLU A 64 -3.07 -8.33 -10.36
CA GLU A 64 -4.45 -8.75 -10.57
C GLU A 64 -5.41 -7.94 -9.70
N SER A 65 -5.11 -7.87 -8.39
CA SER A 65 -5.99 -7.21 -7.43
C SER A 65 -5.24 -6.79 -6.17
N VAL A 66 -5.70 -5.68 -5.57
CA VAL A 66 -5.32 -5.25 -4.22
C VAL A 66 -6.58 -4.98 -3.43
N THR A 67 -6.69 -5.60 -2.26
CA THR A 67 -7.88 -5.51 -1.39
C THR A 67 -7.47 -5.38 0.08
N GLY A 68 -8.35 -4.86 0.92
CA GLY A 68 -8.11 -4.69 2.36
C GLY A 68 -8.16 -3.22 2.80
N CYS A 69 -8.18 -2.96 4.11
CA CYS A 69 -8.05 -1.60 4.66
C CYS A 69 -8.93 -0.49 4.04
N ASN A 70 -10.07 -0.84 3.43
CA ASN A 70 -10.96 0.05 2.67
C ASN A 70 -10.23 1.00 1.70
N GLY A 71 -9.18 0.53 1.05
CA GLY A 71 -8.37 1.32 0.13
C GLY A 71 -8.80 1.26 -1.33
N THR A 72 -8.22 2.16 -2.13
CA THR A 72 -8.44 2.28 -3.57
C THR A 72 -7.11 2.11 -4.30
N LEU A 73 -7.13 1.30 -5.37
CA LEU A 73 -6.01 1.12 -6.27
C LEU A 73 -6.15 2.04 -7.49
N THR A 74 -5.11 2.83 -7.77
CA THR A 74 -5.02 3.67 -8.96
C THR A 74 -3.73 3.32 -9.70
N GLY A 75 -3.84 2.58 -10.80
CA GLY A 75 -2.68 2.02 -11.50
C GLY A 75 -1.94 1.03 -10.58
N ASN A 76 -0.74 1.39 -10.15
CA ASN A 76 0.10 0.61 -9.22
C ASN A 76 0.13 1.18 -7.80
N GLN A 77 -0.56 2.30 -7.55
CA GLN A 77 -0.55 2.94 -6.24
C GLN A 77 -1.82 2.62 -5.47
N TYR A 78 -1.65 2.03 -4.29
CA TYR A 78 -2.73 1.65 -3.39
C TYR A 78 -2.79 2.59 -2.21
N VAL A 79 -3.91 3.30 -2.07
CA VAL A 79 -4.13 4.25 -0.97
C VAL A 79 -5.20 3.68 -0.06
N THR A 80 -4.87 3.44 1.21
CA THR A 80 -5.83 2.90 2.16
C THR A 80 -6.95 3.89 2.48
N GLY A 81 -8.04 3.36 3.01
CA GLY A 81 -9.02 4.18 3.72
C GLY A 81 -8.42 4.78 4.99
N ARG A 82 -9.25 5.52 5.73
CA ARG A 82 -8.88 5.98 7.08
C ARG A 82 -8.73 4.76 7.99
N ILE A 83 -7.54 4.58 8.55
CA ILE A 83 -7.23 3.47 9.44
C ILE A 83 -7.70 3.78 10.86
N ARG A 84 -8.50 2.88 11.44
CA ARG A 84 -9.01 2.96 12.82
C ARG A 84 -8.78 1.68 13.63
N ASN A 85 -8.14 0.69 13.01
CA ASN A 85 -7.80 -0.60 13.58
C ASN A 85 -6.69 -1.21 12.72
N ASP A 86 -5.94 -2.15 13.30
CA ASP A 86 -4.97 -2.94 12.54
C ASP A 86 -5.68 -3.65 11.38
N CYS A 87 -5.06 -3.60 10.21
CA CYS A 87 -5.65 -4.15 9.00
C CYS A 87 -4.59 -4.77 8.11
N THR A 88 -5.01 -5.70 7.25
CA THR A 88 -4.13 -6.39 6.32
C THR A 88 -4.57 -6.13 4.90
N ILE A 89 -3.63 -5.72 4.07
CA ILE A 89 -3.77 -5.57 2.63
C ILE A 89 -3.40 -6.91 1.99
N ARG A 90 -4.26 -7.43 1.12
CA ARG A 90 -3.98 -8.60 0.29
C ARG A 90 -3.73 -8.14 -1.13
N VAL A 91 -2.55 -8.47 -1.64
CA VAL A 91 -2.10 -8.18 -2.99
C VAL A 91 -1.96 -9.50 -3.72
N THR A 92 -2.50 -9.58 -4.93
CA THR A 92 -2.36 -10.75 -5.79
C THR A 92 -1.70 -10.34 -7.09
N PHE A 93 -0.54 -10.92 -7.35
CA PHE A 93 0.13 -10.91 -8.64
C PHE A 93 -0.15 -12.23 -9.35
N VAL A 94 -0.35 -12.16 -10.65
CA VAL A 94 -0.51 -13.34 -11.51
C VAL A 94 0.46 -13.27 -12.67
N GLU A 95 0.92 -14.42 -13.16
CA GLU A 95 1.79 -14.45 -14.34
C GLU A 95 1.06 -13.82 -15.54
N ALA A 96 1.76 -12.95 -16.25
CA ALA A 96 1.30 -12.35 -17.50
C ALA A 96 1.02 -13.41 -18.58
N SER A 97 1.61 -14.62 -18.44
CA SER A 97 1.32 -15.78 -19.29
C SER A 97 -0.16 -16.21 -19.21
N GLY A 98 -0.82 -16.00 -18.07
CA GLY A 98 -2.26 -16.21 -17.87
C GLY A 98 -3.15 -15.11 -18.46
N TRP A 99 -2.53 -14.02 -18.94
CA TRP A 99 -3.17 -12.90 -19.65
C TRP A 99 -2.73 -12.90 -21.11
N SER A 100 -2.81 -14.06 -21.77
CA SER A 100 -2.61 -14.11 -23.22
C SER A 100 -3.87 -13.59 -23.90
N SER A 101 -3.76 -12.47 -24.62
CA SER A 101 -4.80 -12.08 -25.59
C SER A 101 -4.68 -12.99 -26.81
N VAL A 102 -5.16 -14.22 -26.66
CA VAL A 102 -5.32 -15.13 -27.77
C VAL A 102 -6.52 -14.63 -28.57
N THR A 103 -6.26 -14.14 -29.77
CA THR A 103 -7.33 -13.82 -30.74
C THR A 103 -7.73 -15.13 -31.40
N LEU A 104 -8.73 -15.80 -30.84
CA LEU A 104 -9.34 -16.95 -31.49
C LEU A 104 -10.37 -16.39 -32.49
N VAL A 105 -10.07 -16.55 -33.78
CA VAL A 105 -11.02 -16.29 -34.87
C VAL A 105 -11.71 -17.60 -35.19
N LEU A 106 -12.97 -17.72 -34.80
CA LEU A 106 -13.76 -18.89 -35.14
C LEU A 106 -14.16 -18.87 -36.63
N PRO A 107 -14.54 -20.01 -37.24
CA PRO A 107 -14.94 -20.08 -38.66
C PRO A 107 -16.11 -19.15 -39.01
N ASP A 108 -16.92 -18.77 -38.03
CA ASP A 108 -18.03 -17.82 -38.13
C ASP A 108 -17.59 -16.33 -38.04
N GLY A 109 -16.29 -16.06 -37.88
CA GLY A 109 -15.73 -14.71 -37.81
C GLY A 109 -15.79 -14.06 -36.42
N THR A 110 -16.29 -14.78 -35.41
CA THR A 110 -16.27 -14.31 -34.03
C THR A 110 -14.84 -14.19 -33.51
N VAL A 111 -14.55 -13.05 -32.89
CA VAL A 111 -13.26 -12.76 -32.25
C VAL A 111 -13.44 -12.83 -30.74
N VAL A 112 -12.93 -13.89 -30.13
CA VAL A 112 -12.79 -14.00 -28.66
C VAL A 112 -11.42 -13.43 -28.26
N ARG A 113 -11.40 -12.48 -27.29
CA ARG A 113 -10.20 -11.68 -26.96
C ARG A 113 -9.57 -11.98 -25.61
N GLU A 114 -10.15 -12.86 -24.80
CA GLU A 114 -9.68 -13.12 -23.44
C GLU A 114 -9.85 -14.61 -23.11
N VAL A 115 -8.73 -15.36 -23.12
CA VAL A 115 -8.68 -16.73 -22.60
C VAL A 115 -7.80 -16.69 -21.36
N ARG A 116 -8.42 -16.79 -20.19
CA ARG A 116 -7.73 -17.16 -18.95
C ARG A 116 -7.55 -18.68 -19.03
N LEU A 117 -6.31 -19.15 -19.13
CA LEU A 117 -6.00 -20.60 -19.16
C LEU A 117 -6.34 -21.25 -17.81
#